data_AF-S4NRN0-F1
#
_entry.id   AF-S4NRN0-F1
#
_cell.length_a   1.000
_cell.length_b   1.000
_cell.length_c   1.000
_cell.angle_alpha   90.00
_cell.angle_beta   90.00
_cell.angle_gamma   90.00
#
_symmetry.space_group_name_H-M   'P 1'
#
loop_
_entity.id
_entity.type
_entity.pdbx_description
1 polymer ?
#
loop_
_entity_poly.entity_id
_entity_poly.type
_entity_poly.pdbx_seq_one_letter_code
_entity_poly.pdbx_strand_id
1 'polypeptide(L)'
;MRVASLPALQNSGDKSVGALQARLKRWARLRIAMVPTTALLEPLSECLPLGAGAAWAAGQLLGAEPLPFFLVHVLVWFLSDWLMLRSVQNGSPPFTKVEFLLGWVWSECCAPFVLAAALLNPEISWRTRSYRLDWGGRAHELKPKLKF
;
A
#
# COMPACT_ATOMS: atom_id res chain seq x y z
N MET A 1 24.07 16.38 -5.72
CA MET A 1 23.05 15.31 -5.60
C MET A 1 22.57 14.99 -7.02
N ARG A 2 22.85 13.79 -7.56
CA ARG A 2 22.32 13.38 -8.88
C ARG A 2 20.93 12.78 -8.67
N VAL A 3 19.92 13.37 -9.28
CA VAL A 3 18.54 12.85 -9.24
C VAL A 3 18.40 11.80 -10.34
N ALA A 4 17.90 10.60 -10.00
CA ALA A 4 17.68 9.56 -10.99
C ALA A 4 16.64 10.03 -12.03
N SER A 5 16.84 9.71 -13.31
CA SER A 5 15.88 10.03 -14.38
C SER A 5 14.59 9.21 -14.28
N LEU A 6 14.66 8.01 -13.67
CA LEU A 6 13.53 7.14 -13.43
C LEU A 6 12.86 7.51 -12.09
N PRO A 7 11.58 7.95 -12.06
CA PRO A 7 10.88 8.33 -10.83
C PRO A 7 10.89 7.25 -9.74
N ALA A 8 10.83 5.98 -10.14
CA ALA A 8 10.88 4.83 -9.23
C ALA A 8 12.21 4.75 -8.43
N LEU A 9 13.30 5.31 -8.97
CA LEU A 9 14.63 5.32 -8.35
C LEU A 9 14.93 6.63 -7.61
N GLN A 10 14.01 7.61 -7.64
CA GLN A 10 14.14 8.90 -6.95
C GLN A 10 13.80 8.79 -5.44
N ASN A 11 14.29 7.77 -4.73
CA ASN A 11 14.08 7.65 -3.28
C ASN A 11 14.98 8.64 -2.52
N SER A 12 14.63 9.93 -2.57
CA SER A 12 15.35 11.03 -1.93
C SER A 12 14.70 11.46 -0.61
N GLY A 13 14.40 10.51 0.28
CA GLY A 13 13.78 10.79 1.58
C GLY A 13 14.31 9.91 2.71
N ASP A 14 13.93 10.23 3.95
CA ASP A 14 14.34 9.49 5.14
C ASP A 14 13.90 8.03 5.09
N LYS A 15 14.82 7.12 5.42
CA LYS A 15 14.62 5.66 5.36
C LYS A 15 14.19 5.12 6.72
N SER A 16 12.93 5.32 7.10
CA SER A 16 12.35 4.73 8.31
C SER A 16 10.96 4.15 8.06
N VAL A 17 10.56 3.16 8.88
CA VAL A 17 9.22 2.55 8.81
C VAL A 17 8.14 3.61 9.03
N GLY A 18 8.36 4.53 9.96
CA GLY A 18 7.44 5.65 10.21
C GLY A 18 7.29 6.58 9.00
N ALA A 19 8.40 6.88 8.30
CA ALA A 19 8.37 7.68 7.08
C ALA A 19 7.63 6.96 5.93
N LEU A 20 7.82 5.64 5.80
CA LEU A 20 7.09 4.80 4.85
C LEU A 20 5.59 4.81 5.15
N GLN A 21 5.19 4.55 6.39
CA GLN A 21 3.79 4.55 6.82
C GLN A 21 3.13 5.93 6.63
N ALA A 22 3.85 7.02 6.93
CA ALA A 22 3.38 8.36 6.66
C ALA A 22 3.19 8.60 5.16
N ARG A 23 4.09 8.08 4.31
CA ARG A 23 3.97 8.14 2.86
C ARG A 23 2.74 7.36 2.38
N LEU A 24 2.56 6.11 2.78
CA LEU A 24 1.42 5.28 2.40
C LEU A 24 0.09 5.94 2.77
N LYS A 25 -0.04 6.44 4.01
CA LYS A 25 -1.24 7.18 4.44
C LYS A 25 -1.54 8.41 3.58
N ARG A 26 -0.52 9.19 3.21
CA ARG A 26 -0.72 10.36 2.33
C ARG A 26 -1.21 9.96 0.94
N TRP A 27 -0.62 8.92 0.35
CA TRP A 27 -1.04 8.43 -0.96
C TRP A 27 -2.45 7.82 -0.94
N ALA A 28 -2.79 7.09 0.12
CA ALA A 28 -4.14 6.59 0.32
C ALA A 28 -5.17 7.73 0.38
N ARG A 29 -4.91 8.78 1.19
CA ARG A 29 -5.76 9.98 1.28
C ARG A 29 -5.94 10.65 -0.08
N LEU A 30 -4.86 10.81 -0.82
CA LEU A 30 -4.88 11.42 -2.15
C LEU A 30 -5.75 10.62 -3.13
N ARG A 31 -5.56 9.29 -3.17
CA ARG A 31 -6.35 8.42 -4.06
C ARG A 31 -7.84 8.41 -3.70
N ILE A 32 -8.17 8.38 -2.41
CA ILE A 32 -9.57 8.48 -1.95
C ILE A 32 -10.19 9.78 -2.47
N ALA A 33 -9.50 10.92 -2.31
CA ALA A 33 -10.02 12.21 -2.76
C ALA A 33 -10.12 12.34 -4.29
N MET A 34 -9.19 11.75 -5.04
CA MET A 34 -9.16 11.82 -6.50
C MET A 34 -10.11 10.84 -7.18
N VAL A 35 -10.11 9.58 -6.73
CA VAL A 35 -10.81 8.46 -7.38
C VAL A 35 -11.46 7.56 -6.31
N PRO A 36 -12.55 8.04 -5.67
CA PRO A 36 -13.17 7.36 -4.53
C PRO A 36 -13.62 5.94 -4.82
N THR A 37 -14.17 5.70 -6.02
CA THR A 37 -14.71 4.40 -6.41
C THR A 37 -13.63 3.33 -6.43
N THR A 38 -12.48 3.62 -7.05
CA THR A 38 -11.36 2.69 -7.07
C THR A 38 -10.74 2.50 -5.69
N ALA A 39 -10.66 3.57 -4.89
CA ALA A 39 -10.11 3.49 -3.54
C ALA A 39 -10.98 2.63 -2.60
N LEU A 40 -12.30 2.61 -2.80
CA LEU A 40 -13.23 1.76 -2.03
C LEU A 40 -13.11 0.27 -2.41
N LEU A 41 -12.83 -0.02 -3.68
CA LEU A 41 -12.68 -1.40 -4.18
C LEU A 41 -11.27 -1.97 -3.97
N GLU A 42 -10.30 -1.11 -3.64
CA GLU A 42 -8.90 -1.49 -3.41
C GLU A 42 -8.74 -2.63 -2.39
N PRO A 43 -9.41 -2.64 -1.21
CA PRO A 43 -9.32 -3.74 -0.26
C PRO A 43 -9.68 -5.11 -0.82
N LEU A 44 -10.60 -5.16 -1.77
CA LEU A 44 -11.03 -6.42 -2.39
C LEU A 44 -9.97 -6.96 -3.36
N SER A 45 -9.03 -6.11 -3.77
CA SER A 45 -7.91 -6.47 -4.65
C SER A 45 -6.64 -6.84 -3.88
N GLU A 46 -6.65 -6.79 -2.55
CA GLU A 46 -5.53 -7.21 -1.71
C GLU A 46 -5.48 -8.74 -1.58
N CYS A 47 -4.31 -9.30 -1.26
CA CYS A 47 -4.03 -10.73 -1.25
C CYS A 47 -5.07 -11.54 -0.45
N LEU A 48 -5.33 -11.15 0.80
CA LEU A 48 -6.21 -11.95 1.69
C LEU A 48 -7.68 -11.90 1.26
N PRO A 49 -8.31 -10.73 1.04
CA PRO A 49 -9.71 -10.67 0.62
C PRO A 49 -9.94 -11.28 -0.76
N LEU A 50 -9.04 -11.03 -1.71
CA LEU A 50 -9.12 -11.61 -3.05
C LEU A 50 -8.95 -13.13 -3.02
N GLY A 51 -7.97 -13.62 -2.26
CA GLY A 51 -7.74 -15.04 -2.07
C GLY A 51 -8.93 -15.75 -1.43
N ALA A 52 -9.55 -15.15 -0.41
CA ALA A 52 -10.74 -15.70 0.25
C ALA A 52 -11.94 -15.77 -0.71
N GLY A 53 -12.17 -14.69 -1.48
CA GLY A 53 -13.22 -14.67 -2.49
C GLY A 53 -12.98 -15.70 -3.60
N ALA A 54 -11.74 -15.82 -4.07
CA ALA A 54 -11.35 -16.80 -5.09
C ALA A 54 -11.49 -18.24 -4.60
N ALA A 55 -11.10 -18.53 -3.34
CA ALA A 55 -11.26 -19.84 -2.73
C ALA A 55 -12.73 -20.24 -2.58
N TRP A 56 -13.58 -19.30 -2.17
CA TRP A 56 -15.03 -19.53 -2.10
C TRP A 56 -15.62 -19.82 -3.49
N ALA A 57 -15.29 -18.98 -4.48
CA ALA A 57 -15.76 -19.17 -5.85
C ALA A 57 -15.28 -20.50 -6.45
N ALA A 58 -14.02 -20.88 -6.22
CA ALA A 58 -13.47 -22.16 -6.67
C ALA A 58 -14.16 -23.35 -6.01
N GLY A 59 -14.54 -23.25 -4.74
CA GLY A 59 -15.33 -24.27 -4.06
C GLY A 59 -16.73 -24.44 -4.68
N GLN A 60 -17.40 -23.34 -5.03
CA GLN A 60 -18.72 -23.40 -5.65
C GLN A 60 -18.69 -23.88 -7.11
N LEU A 61 -17.73 -23.41 -7.90
CA LEU A 61 -17.69 -23.63 -9.35
C LEU A 61 -16.92 -24.88 -9.76
N LEU A 62 -15.87 -25.23 -9.02
CA LEU A 62 -14.93 -26.30 -9.39
C LEU A 62 -14.93 -27.45 -8.37
N GLY A 63 -15.69 -27.34 -7.29
CA GLY A 63 -15.67 -28.32 -6.19
C GLY A 63 -14.32 -28.38 -5.48
N ALA A 64 -13.52 -27.32 -5.56
CA ALA A 64 -12.20 -27.27 -4.92
C ALA A 64 -12.33 -27.10 -3.40
N GLU A 65 -11.45 -27.75 -2.64
CA GLU A 65 -11.35 -27.51 -1.20
C GLU A 65 -10.87 -26.06 -0.93
N PRO A 66 -11.64 -25.20 -0.25
CA PRO A 66 -11.34 -23.77 -0.15
C PRO A 66 -10.02 -23.46 0.56
N LEU A 67 -9.70 -24.19 1.64
CA LEU A 67 -8.51 -23.91 2.44
C LEU A 67 -7.19 -24.17 1.67
N PRO A 68 -6.97 -25.35 1.05
CA PRO A 68 -5.81 -25.57 0.19
C PRO A 68 -5.71 -24.56 -0.96
N PHE A 69 -6.82 -24.22 -1.60
CA PHE A 69 -6.85 -23.22 -2.67
C PHE A 69 -6.36 -21.86 -2.17
N PHE A 70 -6.87 -21.40 -1.02
CA PHE A 70 -6.47 -20.15 -0.39
C PHE A 70 -4.97 -20.13 -0.05
N LEU A 71 -4.43 -21.21 0.53
CA LEU A 71 -3.02 -21.29 0.88
C LEU A 71 -2.10 -21.26 -0.35
N VAL A 72 -2.48 -21.95 -1.44
CA VAL A 72 -1.76 -21.89 -2.71
C VAL A 72 -1.80 -20.48 -3.30
N HIS A 73 -2.97 -19.83 -3.26
CA HIS A 73 -3.12 -18.44 -3.72
C HIS A 73 -2.17 -17.50 -2.97
N VAL A 74 -2.17 -17.53 -1.64
CA VAL A 74 -1.30 -16.68 -0.80
C VAL A 74 0.17 -16.96 -1.10
N LEU A 75 0.55 -18.23 -1.26
CA LEU A 75 1.93 -18.59 -1.62
C LEU A 75 2.34 -18.04 -2.99
N VAL A 76 1.50 -18.19 -4.01
CA VAL A 76 1.76 -17.66 -5.35
C VAL A 76 1.91 -16.14 -5.30
N TRP A 77 1.01 -15.44 -4.59
CA TRP A 77 1.07 -14.00 -4.41
C TRP A 77 2.38 -13.55 -3.76
N PHE A 78 2.76 -14.18 -2.65
CA PHE A 78 4.01 -13.91 -1.94
C PHE A 78 5.25 -14.10 -2.86
N LEU A 79 5.26 -15.15 -3.67
CA LEU A 79 6.33 -15.40 -4.64
C LEU A 79 6.36 -14.35 -5.76
N SER A 80 5.20 -13.89 -6.22
CA SER A 80 5.09 -12.79 -7.20
C SER A 80 5.65 -11.49 -6.65
N ASP A 81 5.35 -11.14 -5.39
CA ASP A 81 5.89 -9.94 -4.75
C ASP A 81 7.40 -10.02 -4.56
N TRP A 82 7.91 -11.19 -4.19
CA TRP A 82 9.35 -11.44 -4.13
C TRP A 82 10.00 -11.25 -5.50
N LEU A 83 9.40 -11.79 -6.56
CA LEU A 83 9.91 -11.64 -7.92
C LEU A 83 9.89 -10.19 -8.39
N MET A 84 8.80 -9.46 -8.14
CA MET A 84 8.68 -8.04 -8.47
C MET A 84 9.77 -7.22 -7.76
N LEU A 85 9.97 -7.44 -6.46
CA LEU A 85 11.00 -6.75 -5.70
C LEU A 85 12.41 -7.04 -6.24
N ARG A 86 12.70 -8.31 -6.58
CA ARG A 86 13.97 -8.71 -7.20
C ARG A 86 14.20 -8.02 -8.54
N SER A 87 13.15 -7.91 -9.37
CA SER A 87 13.22 -7.22 -10.66
C SER A 87 13.47 -5.72 -10.50
N VAL A 88 12.79 -5.05 -9.56
CA VAL A 88 12.98 -3.61 -9.30
C VAL A 88 14.35 -3.31 -8.70
N GLN A 89 14.86 -4.17 -7.82
CA GLN A 89 16.18 -4.02 -7.21
C GLN A 89 17.31 -4.22 -8.23
N ASN A 90 17.05 -4.97 -9.31
CA ASN A 90 18.03 -5.32 -10.35
C ASN A 90 19.33 -5.91 -9.76
N GLY A 91 19.19 -6.80 -8.77
CA GLY A 91 20.30 -7.38 -8.02
C GLY A 91 19.83 -8.19 -6.81
N SER A 92 20.77 -8.69 -6.00
CA SER A 92 20.44 -9.32 -4.73
C SER A 92 19.94 -8.26 -3.72
N PRO A 93 18.77 -8.46 -3.08
CA PRO A 93 18.32 -7.57 -2.03
C PRO A 93 19.33 -7.55 -0.87
N PRO A 94 19.53 -6.40 -0.20
CA PRO A 94 20.45 -6.27 0.92
C PRO A 94 19.87 -6.84 2.24
N PHE A 95 18.97 -7.83 2.14
CA PHE A 95 18.27 -8.44 3.27
C PHE A 95 17.95 -9.91 2.97
N THR A 96 17.71 -10.67 4.02
CA THR A 96 17.39 -12.10 4.00
C THR A 96 15.95 -12.35 3.58
N LYS A 97 15.66 -13.59 3.17
CA LYS A 97 14.29 -14.03 2.85
C LYS A 97 13.35 -13.96 4.05
N VAL A 98 13.88 -14.16 5.27
CA VAL A 98 13.10 -14.07 6.51
C VAL A 98 12.72 -12.63 6.80
N GLU A 99 13.65 -11.68 6.64
CA GLU A 99 13.34 -10.25 6.77
C GLU A 99 12.31 -9.81 5.73
N PHE A 100 12.39 -10.35 4.51
CA PHE A 100 11.35 -10.13 3.50
C PHE A 100 9.99 -10.67 3.95
N LEU A 101 9.93 -11.92 4.44
CA LEU A 101 8.69 -12.53 4.93
C LEU A 101 8.07 -11.69 6.05
N LEU A 102 8.86 -11.28 7.04
CA LEU A 102 8.40 -10.44 8.14
C LEU A 102 7.89 -9.08 7.64
N GLY A 103 8.62 -8.46 6.70
CA GLY A 103 8.23 -7.20 6.07
C GLY A 103 6.94 -7.31 5.24
N TRP A 104 6.77 -8.43 4.53
CA TRP A 104 5.58 -8.73 3.74
C TRP A 104 4.35 -8.90 4.63
N VAL A 105 4.44 -9.73 5.67
CA VAL A 105 3.35 -9.92 6.65
C VAL A 105 3.01 -8.60 7.34
N TRP A 106 4.01 -7.82 7.73
CA TRP A 106 3.80 -6.49 8.32
C TRP A 106 3.05 -5.55 7.35
N SER A 107 3.39 -5.58 6.06
CA SER A 107 2.72 -4.78 5.04
C SER A 107 1.25 -5.15 4.91
N GLU A 108 0.95 -6.45 4.78
CA GLU A 108 -0.43 -6.98 4.71
C GLU A 108 -1.25 -6.60 5.94
N CYS A 109 -0.67 -6.71 7.14
CA CYS A 109 -1.34 -6.31 8.37
C CYS A 109 -1.57 -4.79 8.44
N CYS A 110 -0.64 -3.97 7.93
CA CYS A 110 -0.74 -2.51 7.99
C CYS A 110 -1.73 -1.93 6.97
N ALA A 111 -1.89 -2.57 5.81
CA ALA A 111 -2.73 -2.09 4.71
C ALA A 111 -4.16 -1.65 5.15
N PRO A 112 -4.95 -2.48 5.88
CA PRO A 112 -6.28 -2.07 6.33
C PRO A 112 -6.24 -0.87 7.28
N PHE A 113 -5.23 -0.77 8.16
CA PHE A 113 -5.09 0.37 9.07
C PHE A 113 -4.70 1.66 8.34
N VAL A 114 -3.88 1.57 7.29
CA VAL A 114 -3.54 2.71 6.43
C VAL A 114 -4.79 3.25 5.76
N LEU A 115 -5.64 2.37 5.22
CA LEU A 115 -6.88 2.77 4.57
C LEU A 115 -7.87 3.39 5.56
N ALA A 116 -8.08 2.76 6.72
CA ALA A 116 -8.93 3.30 7.78
C ALA A 116 -8.44 4.69 8.23
N ALA A 117 -7.15 4.85 8.47
CA ALA A 117 -6.55 6.14 8.85
C ALA A 117 -6.61 7.20 7.73
N ALA A 118 -6.73 6.78 6.47
CA ALA A 118 -6.90 7.67 5.33
C ALA A 118 -8.36 8.12 5.17
N LEU A 119 -9.34 7.24 5.43
CA LEU A 119 -10.76 7.55 5.40
C LEU A 119 -11.17 8.50 6.54
N LEU A 120 -10.59 8.34 7.73
CA LEU A 120 -10.94 9.13 8.91
C LEU A 120 -10.38 10.56 8.90
N ASN A 121 -9.35 10.84 8.10
CA ASN A 121 -8.70 12.16 8.10
C ASN A 121 -8.24 12.56 6.69
N PRO A 122 -8.87 13.57 6.05
CA PRO A 122 -8.52 14.03 4.70
C PRO A 122 -7.33 15.00 4.66
N GLU A 123 -6.79 15.41 5.82
CA GLU A 123 -5.64 16.32 5.87
C GLU A 123 -4.33 15.59 5.55
N ILE A 124 -3.49 16.22 4.73
CA ILE A 124 -2.15 15.72 4.39
C ILE A 124 -1.10 16.77 4.76
N SER A 125 -0.01 16.32 5.36
CA SER A 125 1.18 17.17 5.55
C SER A 125 2.20 16.83 4.46
N TRP A 126 2.62 17.83 3.70
CA TRP A 126 3.63 17.68 2.66
C TRP A 126 4.77 18.67 2.87
N ARG A 127 5.95 18.14 3.19
CA ARG A 127 7.13 18.92 3.60
C ARG A 127 6.78 19.84 4.77
N THR A 128 6.81 21.16 4.57
CA THR A 128 6.57 22.18 5.60
C THR A 128 5.13 22.67 5.66
N ARG A 129 4.26 22.20 4.76
CA ARG A 129 2.90 22.70 4.58
C ARG A 129 1.86 21.61 4.84
N SER A 130 0.67 22.01 5.23
CA SER A 130 -0.47 21.10 5.40
C SER A 130 -1.59 21.49 4.45
N TYR A 131 -2.27 20.50 3.91
CA TYR A 131 -3.32 20.66 2.92
C TYR A 131 -4.53 19.83 3.33
N ARG A 132 -5.71 20.34 3.04
CA ARG A 132 -6.95 19.56 3.08
C ARG A 132 -7.31 19.14 1.67
N LEU A 133 -7.62 17.85 1.51
CA LEU A 133 -8.07 17.29 0.26
C LEU A 133 -9.59 17.33 0.17
N ASP A 134 -10.08 17.84 -0.94
CA ASP A 134 -11.48 17.80 -1.32
C ASP A 134 -11.68 16.78 -2.46
N TRP A 135 -12.92 16.33 -2.60
CA TRP A 135 -13.31 15.42 -3.68
C TRP A 135 -12.99 16.00 -5.05
N GLY A 136 -12.62 15.12 -5.99
CA GLY A 136 -12.12 15.52 -7.31
C GLY A 136 -10.64 15.91 -7.30
N GLY A 137 -9.90 15.59 -6.23
CA GLY A 137 -8.45 15.78 -6.16
C GLY A 137 -7.99 17.21 -5.92
N ARG A 138 -8.86 18.10 -5.45
CA ARG A 138 -8.50 19.48 -5.14
C ARG A 138 -7.84 19.56 -3.78
N ALA A 139 -6.74 20.32 -3.67
CA ALA A 139 -6.01 20.49 -2.42
C ALA A 139 -5.98 21.97 -2.02
N HIS A 140 -6.42 22.26 -0.80
CA HIS A 140 -6.39 23.61 -0.22
C HIS A 140 -5.34 23.68 0.88
N GLU A 141 -4.42 24.64 0.79
CA GLU A 141 -3.42 24.85 1.83
C GLU A 141 -4.09 25.34 3.12
N LEU A 142 -3.83 24.64 4.21
CA LEU A 142 -4.29 25.03 5.54
C LEU A 142 -3.32 26.06 6.10
N LYS A 143 -3.86 27.21 6.53
CA LYS A 143 -3.06 28.19 7.26
C LYS A 143 -2.45 27.52 8.51
N PRO A 144 -1.17 27.78 8.84
CA PRO A 144 -0.57 27.22 10.03
C PRO A 144 -1.42 27.61 11.25
N LYS A 145 -1.81 26.62 12.06
CA LYS A 145 -2.48 26.88 13.34
C LYS A 145 -1.51 27.71 14.18
N LEU A 146 -1.84 28.97 14.43
CA LEU A 146 -1.11 29.82 15.37
C LEU A 146 -1.04 29.06 16.70
N LYS A 147 0.17 28.62 17.08
CA LYS A 147 0.42 28.12 18.42
C LYS A 147 0.47 29.35 19.33
N PHE A 148 -0.59 29.58 20.09
CA PHE A 148 -0.53 30.46 21.26
C PHE A 148 0.22 29.75 22.39
#